data_AF-A0A679JYF1-F1
#
_entry.id   AF-A0A679JYF1-F1
#
_cell.length_a   1.000
_cell.length_b   1.000
_cell.length_c   1.000
_cell.angle_alpha   90.00
_cell.angle_beta   90.00
_cell.angle_gamma   90.00
#
_symmetry.space_group_name_H-M   'P 1'
#
loop_
_entity.id
_entity.type
_entity.pdbx_description
1 polymer ?
#
loop_
_entity_poly.entity_id
_entity_poly.type
_entity_poly.pdbx_seq_one_letter_code
_entity_poly.pdbx_strand_id
1 'polypeptide(L)'
;MHELEFRRSLKERLSARSIDSYVAYCRRVESKLAVDLDDCDLGPDGIRDLIERLGSAGVGRKMAGNFVSALRAYAALAGARPRGGEQVTEHSLTECLLAPGDGSEGPLYAEADEGSADGPMAHATVKELLTTYATVMAELRRRGVVRTGNSPVGDYAEILFSKAFVWTLEGNSAAGYDAVDANGLRYQIKGRQLSVSNASRQLSAIRKIDDCAFDYLAAVLFDPDFRVRRAAIVPNVLVRARARRSDHTNSWIFYLDERVWAEEGVRDVTNELAIAASRL
;
A
#
# COMPACT_ATOMS: atom_id res chain seq x y z
N MET A 1 26.65 3.81 -13.28
CA MET A 1 25.56 2.80 -13.43
C MET A 1 25.30 2.45 -14.89
N HIS A 2 25.31 1.16 -15.23
CA HIS A 2 24.92 0.61 -16.53
C HIS A 2 23.41 0.46 -16.69
N GLU A 3 22.75 1.57 -17.04
CA GLU A 3 21.30 1.70 -17.05
C GLU A 3 20.56 0.76 -18.02
N LEU A 4 21.08 0.55 -19.24
CA LEU A 4 20.39 -0.27 -20.25
C LEU A 4 20.26 -1.74 -19.82
N GLU A 5 21.32 -2.29 -19.23
CA GLU A 5 21.35 -3.65 -18.72
C GLU A 5 20.48 -3.80 -17.47
N PHE A 6 20.50 -2.81 -16.59
CA PHE A 6 19.63 -2.79 -15.42
C PHE A 6 18.15 -2.71 -15.79
N ARG A 7 17.79 -1.91 -16.79
CA ARG A 7 16.43 -1.91 -17.34
C ARG A 7 16.07 -3.28 -17.92
N ARG A 8 17.00 -3.94 -18.61
CA ARG A 8 16.77 -5.26 -19.22
C ARG A 8 16.55 -6.35 -18.17
N SER A 9 17.33 -6.38 -17.10
CA SER A 9 17.22 -7.41 -16.04
C SER A 9 15.91 -7.35 -15.25
N LEU A 10 15.26 -6.18 -15.21
CA LEU A 10 14.01 -5.98 -14.48
C LEU A 10 12.75 -6.16 -15.33
N LYS A 11 12.84 -6.15 -16.67
CA LYS A 11 11.69 -6.17 -17.59
C LYS A 11 10.77 -7.38 -17.43
N GLU A 12 11.32 -8.53 -17.05
CA GLU A 12 10.55 -9.76 -16.87
C GLU A 12 9.78 -9.80 -15.53
N ARG A 13 10.16 -8.94 -14.58
CA ARG A 13 9.68 -8.99 -13.18
C ARG A 13 8.89 -7.77 -12.75
N LEU A 14 9.06 -6.63 -13.42
CA LEU A 14 8.52 -5.34 -13.00
C LEU A 14 7.87 -4.57 -14.15
N SER A 15 6.90 -3.72 -13.82
CA SER A 15 6.28 -2.80 -14.78
C SER A 15 7.26 -1.71 -15.23
N ALA A 16 7.07 -1.15 -16.43
CA ALA A 16 7.88 -0.04 -16.95
C ALA A 16 8.00 1.14 -15.97
N ARG A 17 6.89 1.52 -15.32
CA ARG A 17 6.85 2.59 -14.31
C ARG A 17 7.70 2.28 -13.07
N SER A 18 7.69 1.02 -12.63
CA SER A 18 8.52 0.56 -11.51
C SER A 18 10.01 0.58 -11.88
N ILE A 19 10.35 0.17 -13.11
CA ILE A 19 11.71 0.20 -13.62
C ILE A 19 12.24 1.65 -13.68
N ASP A 20 11.43 2.59 -14.19
CA ASP A 20 11.79 4.01 -14.23
C ASP A 20 12.04 4.57 -12.82
N SER A 21 11.25 4.15 -11.84
CA SER A 21 11.44 4.55 -10.44
C SER A 21 12.76 4.02 -9.87
N TYR A 22 13.11 2.76 -10.14
CA TYR A 22 14.35 2.15 -9.67
C TYR A 22 15.58 2.82 -10.29
N VAL A 23 15.54 3.08 -11.59
CA VAL A 23 16.58 3.85 -12.29
C VAL A 23 16.72 5.25 -11.68
N ALA A 24 15.61 5.96 -11.46
CA ALA A 24 15.63 7.29 -10.87
C ALA A 24 16.22 7.29 -9.45
N TYR A 25 15.96 6.26 -8.64
CA TYR A 25 16.57 6.13 -7.32
C TYR A 25 18.09 5.94 -7.41
N CYS A 26 18.57 5.02 -8.25
CA CYS A 26 20.02 4.82 -8.45
C CYS A 26 20.71 6.09 -8.96
N ARG A 27 20.15 6.76 -9.97
CA ARG A 27 20.69 8.05 -10.49
C ARG A 27 20.71 9.15 -9.44
N ARG A 28 19.72 9.17 -8.56
CA ARG A 28 19.69 10.11 -7.44
C ARG A 28 20.76 9.81 -6.39
N VAL A 29 21.13 8.55 -6.19
CA VAL A 29 22.29 8.17 -5.35
C VAL A 29 23.58 8.70 -5.97
N GLU A 30 23.84 8.39 -7.24
CA GLU A 30 25.02 8.87 -7.98
C GLU A 30 25.14 10.39 -7.92
N SER A 31 24.04 11.10 -8.22
CA SER A 31 24.02 12.56 -8.24
C SER A 31 24.19 13.20 -6.86
N LYS A 32 23.58 12.64 -5.80
CA LYS A 32 23.63 13.24 -4.46
C LYS A 32 24.92 12.98 -3.72
N LEU A 33 25.54 11.83 -3.97
CA LEU A 33 26.78 11.43 -3.33
C LEU A 33 28.02 11.67 -4.19
N ALA A 34 27.83 12.09 -5.45
CA ALA A 34 28.89 12.22 -6.45
C ALA A 34 29.72 10.92 -6.58
N VAL A 35 29.02 9.78 -6.71
CA VAL A 35 29.63 8.45 -6.85
C VAL A 35 29.21 7.81 -8.16
N ASP A 36 30.03 6.90 -8.70
CA ASP A 36 29.59 5.92 -9.68
C ASP A 36 29.21 4.63 -8.96
N LEU A 37 27.94 4.20 -9.13
CA LEU A 37 27.48 2.94 -8.52
C LEU A 37 28.19 1.71 -9.09
N ASP A 38 28.81 1.81 -10.26
CA ASP A 38 29.61 0.72 -10.82
C ASP A 38 30.91 0.46 -10.04
N ASP A 39 31.43 1.48 -9.34
CA ASP A 39 32.67 1.42 -8.56
C ASP A 39 32.41 1.28 -7.05
N CYS A 40 31.14 1.27 -6.64
CA CYS A 40 30.76 1.19 -5.23
C CYS A 40 30.70 -0.26 -4.74
N ASP A 41 30.99 -0.47 -3.45
CA ASP A 41 30.58 -1.69 -2.77
C ASP A 41 29.06 -1.70 -2.63
N LEU A 42 28.41 -2.62 -3.34
CA LEU A 42 26.96 -2.84 -3.29
C LEU A 42 26.59 -4.06 -2.43
N GLY A 43 27.53 -4.54 -1.61
CA GLY A 43 27.23 -5.48 -0.53
C GLY A 43 26.33 -4.86 0.55
N PRO A 44 25.87 -5.67 1.52
CA PRO A 44 24.96 -5.22 2.58
C PRO A 44 25.46 -3.98 3.34
N ASP A 45 26.76 -3.94 3.67
CA ASP A 45 27.35 -2.84 4.43
C ASP A 45 27.65 -1.62 3.55
N GLY A 46 28.10 -1.81 2.31
CA GLY A 46 28.24 -0.72 1.34
C GLY A 46 26.91 -0.03 1.01
N ILE A 47 25.82 -0.80 0.87
CA ILE A 47 24.47 -0.21 0.73
C ILE A 47 24.08 0.58 1.99
N ARG A 48 24.43 0.10 3.19
CA ARG A 48 24.13 0.82 4.45
C ARG A 48 24.87 2.17 4.49
N ASP A 49 26.16 2.19 4.14
CA ASP A 49 26.96 3.43 4.05
C ASP A 49 26.36 4.44 3.06
N LEU A 50 26.00 3.99 1.85
CA LEU A 50 25.38 4.85 0.85
C LEU A 50 24.08 5.49 1.35
N ILE A 51 23.27 4.75 2.11
CA ILE A 51 22.00 5.26 2.66
C ILE A 51 22.25 6.27 3.79
N GLU A 52 23.22 6.02 4.66
CA GLU A 52 23.60 6.95 5.72
C GLU A 52 24.13 8.27 5.16
N ARG A 53 24.99 8.19 4.14
CA ARG A 53 25.50 9.35 3.39
C ARG A 53 24.38 10.11 2.68
N LEU A 54 23.38 9.42 2.12
CA LEU A 54 22.20 10.07 1.53
C LEU A 54 21.36 10.80 2.57
N GLY A 55 21.20 10.22 3.75
CA GLY A 55 20.55 10.87 4.89
C GLY A 55 21.26 12.16 5.28
N SER A 56 22.59 12.10 5.39
CA SER A 56 23.45 13.26 5.67
C SER A 56 23.39 14.32 4.55
N ALA A 57 23.16 13.91 3.30
CA ALA A 57 22.96 14.79 2.14
C ALA A 57 21.53 15.38 2.05
N GLY A 58 20.71 15.26 3.10
CA GLY A 58 19.38 15.86 3.17
C GLY A 58 18.28 15.09 2.44
N VAL A 59 18.52 13.82 2.07
CA VAL A 59 17.47 12.96 1.52
C VAL A 59 16.63 12.41 2.67
N GLY A 60 15.33 12.72 2.66
CA GLY A 60 14.43 12.39 3.77
C GLY A 60 14.39 10.88 4.09
N ARG A 61 14.55 10.55 5.38
CA ARG A 61 14.58 9.17 5.92
C ARG A 61 13.42 8.29 5.48
N LYS A 62 12.24 8.87 5.21
CA LYS A 62 11.05 8.17 4.72
C LYS A 62 11.25 7.47 3.37
N MET A 63 12.23 7.90 2.57
CA MET A 63 12.52 7.35 1.25
C MET A 63 13.63 6.29 1.26
N ALA A 64 14.29 6.04 2.40
CA ALA A 64 15.46 5.15 2.50
C ALA A 64 15.18 3.74 1.96
N GLY A 65 14.01 3.17 2.27
CA GLY A 65 13.62 1.82 1.80
C GLY A 65 13.54 1.69 0.27
N ASN A 66 13.17 2.77 -0.42
CA ASN A 66 13.11 2.78 -1.89
C ASN A 66 14.52 2.75 -2.50
N PHE A 67 15.45 3.51 -1.93
CA PHE A 67 16.85 3.49 -2.34
C PHE A 67 17.51 2.13 -2.06
N VAL A 68 17.29 1.55 -0.89
CA VAL A 68 17.79 0.20 -0.54
C VAL A 68 17.31 -0.83 -1.55
N SER A 69 16.03 -0.79 -1.91
CA SER A 69 15.43 -1.76 -2.84
C SER A 69 16.01 -1.62 -4.25
N ALA A 70 16.23 -0.39 -4.72
CA ALA A 70 16.85 -0.12 -6.01
C ALA A 70 18.34 -0.53 -6.03
N LEU A 71 19.10 -0.21 -4.99
CA LEU A 71 20.52 -0.56 -4.86
C LEU A 71 20.72 -2.07 -4.78
N ARG A 72 19.87 -2.81 -4.04
CA ARG A 72 19.93 -4.29 -4.00
C ARG A 72 19.62 -4.91 -5.37
N ALA A 73 18.64 -4.37 -6.08
CA ALA A 73 18.33 -4.83 -7.43
C ALA A 73 19.51 -4.57 -8.39
N TYR A 74 20.20 -3.44 -8.23
CA TYR A 74 21.39 -3.13 -9.01
C TYR A 74 22.59 -4.01 -8.62
N ALA A 75 22.78 -4.27 -7.32
CA ALA A 75 23.81 -5.17 -6.79
C ALA A 75 23.67 -6.59 -7.36
N ALA A 76 22.45 -7.10 -7.49
CA ALA A 76 22.18 -8.41 -8.06
C ALA A 76 22.60 -8.50 -9.54
N LEU A 77 22.51 -7.40 -10.30
CA LEU A 77 23.06 -7.32 -11.66
C LEU A 77 24.59 -7.27 -11.64
N ALA A 78 25.17 -6.46 -10.76
CA ALA A 78 26.62 -6.30 -10.64
C ALA A 78 27.32 -7.60 -10.21
N GLY A 79 26.72 -8.39 -9.32
CA GLY A 79 27.21 -9.71 -8.91
C GLY A 79 27.05 -10.80 -9.98
N ALA A 80 26.17 -10.59 -10.97
CA ALA A 80 26.04 -11.49 -12.14
C ALA A 80 27.06 -11.16 -13.25
N ARG A 81 27.83 -10.08 -13.11
CA ARG A 81 28.97 -9.81 -13.99
C ARG A 81 30.18 -10.59 -13.51
N PRO A 82 30.92 -11.27 -14.40
CA PRO A 82 32.24 -11.77 -14.04
C PRO A 82 33.09 -10.56 -13.65
N ARG A 83 33.58 -10.53 -12.41
CA ARG A 83 34.59 -9.55 -11.99
C ARG A 83 35.78 -9.73 -12.94
N GLY A 84 36.17 -8.66 -13.63
CA GLY A 84 37.31 -8.68 -14.52
C GLY A 84 38.55 -9.14 -13.76
N GLY A 85 39.09 -10.29 -14.14
CA GLY A 85 40.39 -10.78 -13.71
C GLY A 85 40.40 -11.66 -12.45
N GLU A 86 39.80 -12.85 -12.48
CA GLU A 86 40.43 -14.08 -11.99
C GLU A 86 39.58 -15.29 -12.35
N GLN A 87 40.21 -16.34 -12.89
CA GLN A 87 39.55 -17.59 -13.25
C GLN A 87 39.06 -18.31 -11.99
N VAL A 88 37.76 -18.59 -11.91
CA VAL A 88 37.19 -19.46 -10.88
C VAL A 88 36.82 -20.79 -11.52
N THR A 89 37.44 -21.86 -11.04
CA THR A 89 37.07 -23.25 -11.32
C THR A 89 35.72 -23.59 -10.69
N GLU A 90 34.91 -24.33 -11.42
CA GLU A 90 33.64 -24.92 -10.98
C GLU A 90 33.83 -25.72 -9.68
N HIS A 91 33.42 -25.17 -8.54
CA HIS A 91 32.85 -25.85 -7.37
C HIS A 91 32.74 -24.85 -6.21
N SER A 92 31.60 -24.19 -6.06
CA SER A 92 31.02 -23.85 -4.74
C SER A 92 29.73 -23.05 -4.93
N LEU A 93 28.64 -23.74 -5.27
CA LEU A 93 27.28 -23.18 -5.31
C LEU A 93 26.39 -23.73 -4.19
N THR A 94 26.98 -24.30 -3.13
CA THR A 94 26.20 -25.06 -2.15
C THR A 94 26.63 -24.82 -0.71
N GLU A 95 26.84 -23.57 -0.26
CA GLU A 95 27.12 -23.34 1.17
C GLU A 95 26.89 -21.91 1.68
N CYS A 96 25.72 -21.32 1.41
CA CYS A 96 25.34 -20.04 2.05
C CYS A 96 23.92 -19.99 2.63
N LEU A 97 23.23 -21.13 2.74
CA LEU A 97 21.84 -21.17 3.19
C LEU A 97 21.64 -21.50 4.68
N LEU A 98 22.70 -21.62 5.47
CA LEU A 98 22.60 -21.90 6.91
C LEU A 98 23.69 -21.18 7.69
N ALA A 99 23.44 -19.95 8.11
CA ALA A 99 24.11 -19.34 9.26
C ALA A 99 23.05 -18.68 10.16
N PRO A 100 23.03 -18.95 11.48
CA PRO A 100 22.11 -18.31 12.39
C PRO A 100 22.57 -16.86 12.62
N GLY A 101 21.75 -15.91 12.18
CA GLY A 101 21.98 -14.48 12.43
C GLY A 101 21.85 -14.17 13.91
N ASP A 102 22.85 -13.46 14.42
CA ASP A 102 22.93 -12.93 15.77
C ASP A 102 21.80 -11.91 16.01
N GLY A 103 21.26 -11.93 17.22
CA GLY A 103 20.25 -10.98 17.64
C GLY A 103 20.84 -9.59 17.79
N SER A 104 20.46 -8.65 16.93
CA SER A 104 20.33 -7.25 17.31
C SER A 104 19.47 -6.45 16.33
N GLU A 105 18.47 -5.78 16.91
CA GLU A 105 17.62 -4.72 16.36
C GLU A 105 16.69 -5.08 15.19
N GLY A 106 15.57 -5.72 15.55
CA GLY A 106 14.39 -5.80 14.71
C GLY A 106 13.76 -4.42 14.42
N PRO A 107 12.81 -4.33 13.47
CA PRO A 107 12.14 -3.08 13.16
C PRO A 107 11.51 -2.48 14.42
N LEU A 108 11.65 -1.16 14.62
CA LEU A 108 10.80 -0.41 15.54
C LEU A 108 9.34 -0.56 15.09
N TYR A 109 8.70 -1.63 15.51
CA TYR A 109 7.25 -1.67 15.62
C TYR A 109 6.90 -0.75 16.79
N ALA A 110 5.94 0.16 16.59
CA ALA A 110 5.36 0.90 17.70
C ALA A 110 5.01 -0.09 18.80
N GLU A 111 5.42 0.22 20.03
CA GLU A 111 5.22 -0.62 21.21
C GLU A 111 3.81 -1.22 21.18
N ALA A 112 3.74 -2.56 21.29
CA ALA A 112 2.48 -3.26 21.31
C ALA A 112 1.63 -2.67 22.44
N ASP A 113 0.47 -2.14 22.06
CA ASP A 113 -0.55 -1.72 23.01
C ASP A 113 -0.87 -2.95 23.89
N GLU A 114 -0.59 -2.87 25.18
CA GLU A 114 -0.86 -3.92 26.19
C GLU A 114 -2.37 -4.02 26.47
N GLY A 115 -3.17 -4.13 25.41
CA GLY A 115 -4.57 -4.55 25.49
C GLY A 115 -4.62 -6.04 25.77
N SER A 116 -4.75 -6.40 27.05
CA SER A 116 -4.93 -7.74 27.63
C SER A 116 -4.30 -8.90 26.83
N ALA A 117 -3.19 -9.43 27.35
CA ALA A 117 -2.47 -10.61 26.83
C ALA A 117 -3.29 -11.94 26.86
N ASP A 118 -4.62 -11.87 26.90
CA ASP A 118 -5.55 -12.99 27.08
C ASP A 118 -6.61 -13.07 25.96
N GLY A 119 -6.30 -12.48 24.80
CA GLY A 119 -7.13 -12.64 23.60
C GLY A 119 -7.09 -14.08 23.07
N PRO A 120 -8.10 -14.52 22.30
CA PRO A 120 -8.19 -15.90 21.78
C PRO A 120 -7.00 -16.33 20.90
N MET A 121 -6.14 -15.39 20.52
CA MET A 121 -4.96 -15.60 19.68
C MET A 121 -3.63 -15.34 20.43
N ALA A 122 -3.67 -15.07 21.75
CA ALA A 122 -2.49 -14.68 22.55
C ALA A 122 -1.38 -15.73 22.58
N HIS A 123 -1.73 -17.00 22.43
CA HIS A 123 -0.80 -18.12 22.42
C HIS A 123 -0.52 -18.69 21.02
N ALA A 124 -1.11 -18.12 19.97
CA ALA A 124 -0.91 -18.59 18.61
C ALA A 124 0.48 -18.15 18.10
N THR A 125 1.19 -19.06 17.46
CA THR A 125 2.42 -18.76 16.74
C THR A 125 2.13 -17.86 15.54
N VAL A 126 3.14 -17.11 15.07
CA VAL A 126 3.02 -16.28 13.86
C VAL A 126 2.49 -17.08 12.65
N LYS A 127 2.92 -18.34 12.50
CA LYS A 127 2.44 -19.23 11.44
C LYS A 127 0.94 -19.52 11.57
N GLU A 128 0.45 -19.79 12.77
CA GLU A 128 -0.97 -20.02 13.03
C GLU A 128 -1.79 -18.76 12.80
N LEU A 129 -1.31 -17.59 13.21
CA LEU A 129 -1.95 -16.29 12.93
C LEU A 129 -2.13 -16.07 11.42
N LEU A 130 -1.07 -16.25 10.64
CA LEU A 130 -1.10 -16.08 9.18
C LEU A 130 -1.97 -17.14 8.48
N THR A 131 -1.97 -18.37 8.98
CA THR A 131 -2.84 -19.46 8.46
C THR A 131 -4.31 -19.18 8.73
N THR A 132 -4.62 -18.68 9.94
CA THR A 132 -5.97 -18.24 10.30
C THR A 132 -6.41 -17.07 9.45
N TYR A 133 -5.55 -16.06 9.24
CA TYR A 133 -5.83 -14.94 8.33
C TYR A 133 -6.14 -15.43 6.91
N ALA A 134 -5.32 -16.31 6.34
CA ALA A 134 -5.55 -16.86 5.01
C ALA A 134 -6.88 -17.62 4.91
N THR A 135 -7.21 -18.41 5.93
CA THR A 135 -8.47 -19.16 6.02
C THR A 135 -9.68 -18.21 6.09
N VAL A 136 -9.63 -17.19 6.94
CA VAL A 136 -10.67 -16.16 7.05
C VAL A 136 -10.88 -15.46 5.71
N MET A 137 -9.80 -15.04 5.04
CA MET A 137 -9.89 -14.37 3.73
C MET A 137 -10.45 -15.29 2.64
N ALA A 138 -10.12 -16.59 2.68
CA ALA A 138 -10.69 -17.57 1.76
C ALA A 138 -12.20 -17.76 1.98
N GLU A 139 -12.63 -17.83 3.25
CA GLU A 139 -14.05 -17.94 3.60
C GLU A 139 -14.84 -16.69 3.23
N LEU A 140 -14.30 -15.50 3.49
CA LEU A 140 -14.89 -14.23 3.05
C LEU A 140 -15.05 -14.19 1.53
N ARG A 141 -14.06 -14.68 0.77
CA ARG A 141 -14.17 -14.77 -0.70
C ARG A 141 -15.24 -15.76 -1.12
N ARG A 142 -15.32 -16.92 -0.47
CA ARG A 142 -16.37 -17.94 -0.73
C ARG A 142 -17.77 -17.38 -0.50
N ARG A 143 -17.94 -16.51 0.51
CA ARG A 143 -19.19 -15.79 0.80
C ARG A 143 -19.42 -14.58 -0.11
N GLY A 144 -18.50 -14.29 -1.03
CA GLY A 144 -18.57 -13.15 -1.93
C GLY A 144 -18.32 -11.80 -1.26
N VAL A 145 -17.73 -11.76 -0.05
CA VAL A 145 -17.45 -10.53 0.72
C VAL A 145 -16.19 -9.81 0.23
N VAL A 146 -15.18 -10.56 -0.20
CA VAL A 146 -13.94 -10.01 -0.75
C VAL A 146 -13.64 -10.63 -2.10
N ARG A 147 -12.99 -9.84 -2.96
CA ARG A 147 -12.57 -10.26 -4.30
C ARG A 147 -11.11 -10.73 -4.27
N THR A 148 -10.24 -10.02 -3.54
CA THR A 148 -8.79 -10.29 -3.53
C THR A 148 -8.29 -10.79 -2.17
N GLY A 149 -6.97 -11.02 -2.03
CA GLY A 149 -6.33 -11.36 -0.75
C GLY A 149 -5.82 -10.15 0.04
N ASN A 150 -6.08 -8.94 -0.46
CA ASN A 150 -5.69 -7.68 0.20
C ASN A 150 -6.59 -7.39 1.40
N SER A 151 -6.38 -6.24 2.05
CA SER A 151 -7.25 -5.77 3.14
C SER A 151 -8.73 -5.83 2.74
N PRO A 152 -9.61 -6.43 3.56
CA PRO A 152 -11.03 -6.60 3.24
C PRO A 152 -11.83 -5.29 3.25
N VAL A 153 -11.26 -4.19 3.77
CA VAL A 153 -11.96 -2.92 4.02
C VAL A 153 -12.61 -2.33 2.77
N GLY A 154 -11.92 -2.38 1.62
CA GLY A 154 -12.43 -1.83 0.36
C GLY A 154 -13.60 -2.65 -0.17
N ASP A 155 -13.38 -3.95 -0.38
CA ASP A 155 -14.39 -4.87 -0.89
C ASP A 155 -15.62 -4.94 0.03
N TYR A 156 -15.40 -4.92 1.35
CA TYR A 156 -16.50 -4.91 2.32
C TYR A 156 -17.33 -3.63 2.21
N ALA A 157 -16.69 -2.47 2.07
CA ALA A 157 -17.41 -1.22 1.83
C ALA A 157 -18.24 -1.26 0.55
N GLU A 158 -17.67 -1.76 -0.56
CA GLU A 158 -18.39 -1.92 -1.84
C GLU A 158 -19.68 -2.72 -1.66
N ILE A 159 -19.61 -3.84 -0.94
CA ILE A 159 -20.76 -4.71 -0.72
C ILE A 159 -21.79 -4.07 0.20
N LEU A 160 -21.37 -3.39 1.27
CA LEU A 160 -22.31 -2.71 2.17
C LEU A 160 -23.11 -1.64 1.43
N PHE A 161 -22.44 -0.79 0.65
CA PHE A 161 -23.11 0.23 -0.15
C PHE A 161 -24.01 -0.38 -1.22
N SER A 162 -23.51 -1.39 -1.96
CA SER A 162 -24.31 -2.09 -2.98
C SER A 162 -25.56 -2.74 -2.38
N LYS A 163 -25.47 -3.37 -1.21
CA LYS A 163 -26.64 -3.98 -0.53
C LYS A 163 -27.58 -2.95 0.08
N ALA A 164 -27.05 -1.88 0.67
CA ALA A 164 -27.86 -0.83 1.29
C ALA A 164 -28.72 -0.09 0.27
N PHE A 165 -28.18 0.17 -0.93
CA PHE A 165 -28.81 1.02 -1.94
C PHE A 165 -29.17 0.31 -3.25
N VAL A 166 -28.97 -1.01 -3.31
CA VAL A 166 -29.22 -1.82 -4.50
C VAL A 166 -28.42 -1.32 -5.71
N TRP A 167 -27.16 -0.92 -5.48
CA TRP A 167 -26.27 -0.47 -6.54
C TRP A 167 -25.62 -1.64 -7.27
N THR A 168 -25.36 -1.44 -8.55
CA THR A 168 -24.62 -2.39 -9.38
C THR A 168 -23.13 -2.06 -9.30
N LEU A 169 -22.30 -3.01 -8.85
CA LEU A 169 -20.85 -2.82 -8.79
C LEU A 169 -20.22 -2.88 -10.19
N GLU A 170 -19.27 -1.99 -10.44
CA GLU A 170 -18.45 -1.96 -11.65
C GLU A 170 -17.33 -3.01 -11.56
N GLY A 171 -17.11 -3.74 -12.66
CA GLY A 171 -16.06 -4.76 -12.75
C GLY A 171 -14.74 -4.22 -13.30
N ASN A 172 -14.78 -3.09 -14.02
CA ASN A 172 -13.61 -2.52 -14.66
C ASN A 172 -13.01 -1.35 -13.86
N SER A 173 -11.89 -1.60 -13.19
CA SER A 173 -11.13 -0.59 -12.43
C SER A 173 -10.65 0.62 -13.26
N ALA A 174 -10.68 0.56 -14.60
CA ALA A 174 -10.34 1.69 -15.47
C ALA A 174 -11.44 2.77 -15.52
N ALA A 175 -12.68 2.45 -15.16
CA ALA A 175 -13.84 3.32 -15.28
C ALA A 175 -13.78 4.56 -14.37
N GLY A 176 -13.10 4.45 -13.22
CA GLY A 176 -12.94 5.56 -12.26
C GLY A 176 -14.12 5.75 -11.29
N TYR A 177 -15.00 4.76 -11.21
CA TYR A 177 -16.05 4.59 -10.20
C TYR A 177 -16.19 3.10 -9.86
N ASP A 178 -16.81 2.77 -8.73
CA ASP A 178 -16.94 1.40 -8.23
C ASP A 178 -18.38 0.88 -8.33
N ALA A 179 -19.39 1.76 -8.42
CA ALA A 179 -20.79 1.36 -8.52
C ALA A 179 -21.65 2.37 -9.27
N VAL A 180 -22.81 1.92 -9.75
CA VAL A 180 -23.86 2.76 -10.34
C VAL A 180 -25.22 2.45 -9.74
N ASP A 181 -26.07 3.47 -9.62
CA ASP A 181 -27.48 3.28 -9.24
C ASP A 181 -28.41 3.13 -10.45
N ALA A 182 -29.70 2.92 -10.19
CA ALA A 182 -30.71 2.73 -11.23
C ALA A 182 -30.91 3.96 -12.14
N ASN A 183 -30.48 5.15 -11.70
CA ASN A 183 -30.54 6.38 -12.48
C ASN A 183 -29.24 6.64 -13.25
N GLY A 184 -28.26 5.74 -13.16
CA GLY A 184 -26.95 5.88 -13.81
C GLY A 184 -25.99 6.81 -13.09
N LEU A 185 -26.28 7.22 -11.84
CA LEU A 185 -25.31 7.99 -11.05
C LEU A 185 -24.15 7.09 -10.64
N ARG A 186 -22.93 7.60 -10.76
CA ARG A 186 -21.68 6.86 -10.55
C ARG A 186 -21.11 7.17 -9.17
N TYR A 187 -20.72 6.12 -8.46
CA TYR A 187 -20.22 6.19 -7.10
C TYR A 187 -18.80 5.62 -7.03
N GLN A 188 -17.85 6.40 -6.54
CA GLN A 188 -16.58 5.87 -6.05
C GLN A 188 -16.77 5.50 -4.58
N ILE A 189 -16.37 4.30 -4.18
CA ILE A 189 -16.52 3.77 -2.83
C ILE A 189 -15.15 3.73 -2.13
N LYS A 190 -15.11 4.15 -0.86
CA LYS A 190 -13.89 4.15 -0.04
C LYS A 190 -14.20 3.77 1.41
N GLY A 191 -13.55 2.71 1.91
CA GLY A 191 -13.58 2.33 3.31
C GLY A 191 -12.29 2.71 4.05
N ARG A 192 -12.42 2.99 5.35
CA ARG A 192 -11.28 3.16 6.26
C ARG A 192 -11.58 2.49 7.60
N GLN A 193 -10.73 1.54 7.99
CA GLN A 193 -10.74 1.00 9.35
C GLN A 193 -9.92 1.91 10.27
N LEU A 194 -10.52 2.32 11.38
CA LEU A 194 -9.86 3.08 12.42
C LEU A 194 -9.22 2.11 13.41
N SER A 195 -8.01 2.41 13.86
CA SER A 195 -7.36 1.69 14.96
C SER A 195 -6.94 2.66 16.05
N VAL A 196 -6.72 2.15 17.26
CA VAL A 196 -6.17 2.94 18.39
C VAL A 196 -4.81 3.54 17.98
N SER A 197 -3.98 2.76 17.30
CA SER A 197 -2.67 3.18 16.77
C SER A 197 -2.76 4.13 15.58
N ASN A 198 -3.90 4.25 14.91
CA ASN A 198 -4.08 5.10 13.74
C ASN A 198 -5.52 5.63 13.62
N ALA A 199 -5.79 6.69 14.39
CA ALA A 199 -7.06 7.42 14.34
C ALA A 199 -7.27 8.24 13.05
N SER A 200 -6.32 8.21 12.10
CA SER A 200 -6.44 8.98 10.86
C SER A 200 -7.63 8.50 10.04
N ARG A 201 -8.48 9.47 9.68
CA ARG A 201 -9.63 9.31 8.80
C ARG A 201 -9.29 9.56 7.33
N GLN A 202 -8.00 9.54 7.00
CA GLN A 202 -7.54 9.66 5.63
C GLN A 202 -7.98 8.44 4.82
N LEU A 203 -8.72 8.69 3.73
CA LEU A 203 -9.09 7.64 2.79
C LEU A 203 -7.89 7.25 1.91
N SER A 204 -7.99 6.09 1.26
CA SER A 204 -7.02 5.73 0.22
C SER A 204 -7.08 6.72 -0.94
N ALA A 205 -5.98 6.78 -1.70
CA ALA A 205 -5.80 7.73 -2.79
C ALA A 205 -6.98 7.72 -3.78
N ILE A 206 -7.56 8.89 -4.02
CA ILE A 206 -8.57 9.11 -5.06
C ILE A 206 -7.85 9.56 -6.33
N ARG A 207 -8.22 8.99 -7.48
CA ARG A 207 -7.69 9.34 -8.80
C ARG A 207 -8.81 9.86 -9.67
N LYS A 208 -8.49 10.57 -10.76
CA LYS A 208 -9.46 11.06 -11.74
C LYS A 208 -10.59 11.92 -11.14
N ILE A 209 -10.30 12.67 -10.06
CA ILE A 209 -11.30 13.55 -9.45
C ILE A 209 -11.69 14.70 -10.40
N ASP A 210 -10.71 15.20 -11.17
CA ASP A 210 -10.89 16.31 -12.10
C ASP A 210 -11.62 15.87 -13.38
N ASP A 211 -11.48 14.60 -13.74
CA ASP A 211 -12.12 14.01 -14.93
C ASP A 211 -13.62 13.76 -14.74
N CYS A 212 -14.19 14.11 -13.57
CA CYS A 212 -15.58 13.86 -13.19
C CYS A 212 -15.98 12.39 -13.45
N ALA A 213 -15.08 11.45 -13.15
CA ALA A 213 -15.26 10.03 -13.40
C ALA A 213 -16.38 9.41 -12.54
N PHE A 214 -16.72 10.05 -11.42
CA PHE A 214 -17.82 9.69 -10.53
C PHE A 214 -18.58 10.95 -10.09
N ASP A 215 -19.86 10.77 -9.75
CA ASP A 215 -20.75 11.84 -9.33
C ASP A 215 -20.74 12.00 -7.80
N TYR A 216 -20.58 10.90 -7.07
CA TYR A 216 -20.51 10.89 -5.60
C TYR A 216 -19.38 10.00 -5.07
N LEU A 217 -18.81 10.42 -3.94
CA LEU A 217 -17.97 9.57 -3.09
C LEU A 217 -18.83 8.97 -1.98
N ALA A 218 -19.00 7.65 -2.00
CA ALA A 218 -19.61 6.88 -0.93
C ALA A 218 -18.50 6.39 0.01
N ALA A 219 -18.47 6.85 1.25
CA ALA A 219 -17.36 6.57 2.15
C ALA A 219 -17.81 6.13 3.54
N VAL A 220 -17.06 5.20 4.13
CA VAL A 220 -17.37 4.58 5.44
C VAL A 220 -16.14 4.50 6.33
N LEU A 221 -16.34 4.82 7.61
CA LEU A 221 -15.40 4.58 8.70
C LEU A 221 -15.85 3.37 9.50
N PHE A 222 -14.97 2.38 9.62
CA PHE A 222 -15.15 1.23 10.48
C PHE A 222 -14.38 1.40 11.78
N ASP A 223 -14.87 0.80 12.86
CA ASP A 223 -14.08 0.57 14.07
C ASP A 223 -13.10 -0.62 13.87
N PRO A 224 -12.24 -0.95 14.86
CA PRO A 224 -11.33 -2.09 14.76
C PRO A 224 -12.02 -3.44 14.49
N ASP A 225 -13.28 -3.58 14.90
CA ASP A 225 -14.08 -4.81 14.76
C ASP A 225 -14.95 -4.81 13.49
N PHE A 226 -14.68 -3.91 12.53
CA PHE A 226 -15.44 -3.75 11.29
C PHE A 226 -16.89 -3.27 11.46
N ARG A 227 -17.28 -2.74 12.63
CA ARG A 227 -18.59 -2.10 12.80
C ARG A 227 -18.62 -0.76 12.10
N VAL A 228 -19.74 -0.45 11.46
CA VAL A 228 -19.97 0.85 10.81
C VAL A 228 -20.02 1.93 11.89
N ARG A 229 -19.03 2.81 11.92
CA ARG A 229 -18.94 3.92 12.89
C ARG A 229 -19.60 5.18 12.33
N ARG A 230 -19.36 5.47 11.06
CA ARG A 230 -19.92 6.61 10.31
C ARG A 230 -19.89 6.30 8.82
N ALA A 231 -20.88 6.73 8.07
CA ALA A 231 -20.86 6.69 6.61
C ALA A 231 -21.52 7.92 5.98
N ALA A 232 -21.03 8.30 4.80
CA ALA A 232 -21.54 9.45 4.06
C ALA A 232 -21.53 9.21 2.55
N ILE A 233 -22.48 9.82 1.85
CA ILE A 233 -22.44 10.05 0.41
C ILE A 233 -22.14 11.54 0.18
N VAL A 234 -21.03 11.82 -0.47
CA VAL A 234 -20.47 13.17 -0.64
C VAL A 234 -20.44 13.52 -2.13
N PRO A 235 -21.09 14.62 -2.57
CA PRO A 235 -21.01 15.12 -3.94
C PRO A 235 -19.55 15.33 -4.42
N ASN A 236 -19.23 14.92 -5.65
CA ASN A 236 -17.88 15.04 -6.22
C ASN A 236 -17.32 16.47 -6.10
N VAL A 237 -18.15 17.49 -6.30
CA VAL A 237 -17.76 18.90 -6.16
C VAL A 237 -17.17 19.22 -4.78
N LEU A 238 -17.75 18.67 -3.71
CA LEU A 238 -17.25 18.83 -2.34
C LEU A 238 -15.98 18.00 -2.10
N VAL A 239 -15.91 16.80 -2.67
CA VAL A 239 -14.69 15.99 -2.61
C VAL A 239 -13.54 16.75 -3.24
N ARG A 240 -13.73 17.36 -4.41
CA ARG A 240 -12.71 18.15 -5.11
C ARG A 240 -12.32 19.40 -4.32
N ALA A 241 -13.28 20.11 -3.74
CA ALA A 241 -13.02 21.31 -2.96
C ALA A 241 -12.20 21.02 -1.69
N ARG A 242 -12.38 19.85 -1.08
CA ARG A 242 -11.75 19.48 0.20
C ARG A 242 -10.55 18.56 0.07
N ALA A 243 -10.36 17.92 -1.08
CA ALA A 243 -9.24 17.01 -1.30
C ALA A 243 -7.93 17.78 -1.52
N ARG A 244 -6.86 17.27 -0.92
CA ARG A 244 -5.50 17.78 -1.13
C ARG A 244 -4.80 16.98 -2.22
N ARG A 245 -4.23 17.66 -3.20
CA ARG A 245 -3.39 17.01 -4.22
C ARG A 245 -2.08 16.49 -3.59
N SER A 246 -1.69 15.28 -3.99
CA SER A 246 -0.41 14.64 -3.69
C SER A 246 0.32 14.39 -5.00
N ASP A 247 1.32 15.23 -5.30
CA ASP A 247 2.08 15.13 -6.55
C ASP A 247 2.94 13.87 -6.60
N HIS A 248 3.42 13.39 -5.44
CA HIS A 248 4.25 12.19 -5.35
C HIS A 248 3.55 10.94 -5.87
N THR A 249 2.25 10.81 -5.61
CA THR A 249 1.43 9.65 -6.01
C THR A 249 0.48 9.96 -7.16
N ASN A 250 0.55 11.19 -7.71
CA ASN A 250 -0.40 11.74 -8.67
C ASN A 250 -1.86 11.40 -8.30
N SER A 251 -2.23 11.77 -7.08
CA SER A 251 -3.54 11.42 -6.50
C SER A 251 -4.07 12.51 -5.58
N TRP A 252 -5.29 12.29 -5.11
CA TRP A 252 -6.00 13.19 -4.21
C TRP A 252 -6.20 12.51 -2.87
N ILE A 253 -5.91 13.25 -1.80
CA ILE A 253 -6.05 12.82 -0.42
C ILE A 253 -7.31 13.48 0.14
N PHE A 254 -8.25 12.67 0.59
CA PHE A 254 -9.47 13.14 1.22
C PHE A 254 -9.54 12.62 2.65
N TYR A 255 -9.88 13.50 3.60
CA TYR A 255 -10.09 13.16 5.01
C TYR A 255 -11.59 13.14 5.29
N LEU A 256 -12.10 11.99 5.72
CA LEU A 256 -13.50 11.85 6.11
C LEU A 256 -13.68 12.23 7.58
N ASP A 257 -13.44 13.50 7.90
CA ASP A 257 -13.59 14.06 9.25
C ASP A 257 -14.98 14.66 9.49
N GLU A 258 -15.29 14.99 10.76
CA GLU A 258 -16.64 15.45 11.17
C GLU A 258 -17.14 16.66 10.36
N ARG A 259 -16.25 17.51 9.85
CA ARG A 259 -16.65 18.71 9.08
C ARG A 259 -17.29 18.34 7.75
N VAL A 260 -17.03 17.15 7.21
CA VAL A 260 -17.67 16.68 5.98
C VAL A 260 -19.19 16.56 6.17
N TRP A 261 -19.66 16.12 7.33
CA TRP A 261 -21.10 15.98 7.61
C TRP A 261 -21.82 17.31 7.80
N ALA A 262 -21.10 18.40 8.01
CA ALA A 262 -21.67 19.74 8.12
C ALA A 262 -21.88 20.42 6.76
N GLU A 263 -21.35 19.84 5.68
CA GLU A 263 -21.46 20.42 4.33
C GLU A 263 -22.85 20.13 3.72
N GLU A 264 -23.40 21.14 3.03
CA GLU A 264 -24.67 21.00 2.34
C GLU A 264 -24.59 19.95 1.21
N GLY A 265 -25.59 19.08 1.13
CA GLY A 265 -25.65 18.02 0.11
C GLY A 265 -24.89 16.73 0.49
N VAL A 266 -24.18 16.71 1.63
CA VAL A 266 -23.67 15.46 2.19
C VAL A 266 -24.81 14.71 2.87
N ARG A 267 -24.95 13.42 2.54
CA ARG A 267 -25.95 12.54 3.15
C ARG A 267 -25.27 11.62 4.14
N ASP A 268 -25.66 11.69 5.41
CA ASP A 268 -25.31 10.67 6.39
C ASP A 268 -26.09 9.39 6.07
N VAL A 269 -25.37 8.29 5.89
CA VAL A 269 -25.93 6.98 5.56
C VAL A 269 -25.46 5.89 6.52
N THR A 270 -25.07 6.30 7.72
CA THR A 270 -24.52 5.40 8.76
C THR A 270 -25.51 4.29 9.11
N ASN A 271 -26.79 4.62 9.24
CA ASN A 271 -27.83 3.66 9.65
C ASN A 271 -28.11 2.62 8.56
N GLU A 272 -28.20 3.06 7.30
CA GLU A 272 -28.42 2.19 6.14
C GLU A 272 -27.28 1.18 6.01
N LEU A 273 -26.04 1.62 6.19
CA LEU A 273 -24.88 0.72 6.17
C LEU A 273 -24.84 -0.21 7.39
N ALA A 274 -25.21 0.26 8.58
CA ALA A 274 -25.30 -0.59 9.76
C ALA A 274 -26.36 -1.70 9.59
N ILE A 275 -27.51 -1.37 8.99
CA ILE A 275 -28.57 -2.33 8.65
C ILE A 275 -28.09 -3.32 7.58
N ALA A 276 -27.37 -2.86 6.56
CA ALA A 276 -26.80 -3.75 5.55
C ALA A 276 -25.77 -4.72 6.17
N ALA A 277 -24.93 -4.23 7.08
CA ALA A 277 -23.93 -5.04 7.77
C ALA A 277 -24.56 -6.12 8.65
N SER A 278 -25.68 -5.85 9.31
CA SER A 278 -26.37 -6.83 10.15
C SER A 278 -27.11 -7.94 9.37
N ARG A 279 -27.15 -7.84 8.03
CA ARG A 279 -27.86 -8.78 7.13
C ARG A 279 -26.91 -9.64 6.29
N LEU A 280 -25.59 -9.49 6.49
CA LEU A 280 -24.55 -10.28 5.83
C LEU A 280 -24.22 -11.53 6.64
#